data_AF-A0AAP3GE60-F1
#
_entry.id   AF-A0AAP3GE60-F1
#
_cell.length_a   1.000
_cell.length_b   1.000
_cell.length_c   1.000
_cell.angle_alpha   90.00
_cell.angle_beta   90.00
_cell.angle_gamma   90.00
#
_symmetry.space_group_name_H-M   'P 1'
#
loop_
_entity.id
_entity.type
_entity.pdbx_description
1 polymer ?
#
loop_
_entity_poly.entity_id
_entity_poly.type
_entity_poly.pdbx_seq_one_letter_code
_entity_poly.pdbx_strand_id
1 'polypeptide(L)'
;MFVMKYPIQTKYVTPRTKRRTGIPMKRIGFIVAHETVNPGSTTLANIRYYQNTCDSMSASAHTFIDGTGVWECIPATTGKQEKAWHVLYEIPRNNQWFNGDANDIAFGVELCYGEYRKNGVIRHKRF
;
A
#
# COMPACT_ATOMS: atom_id res chain seq x y z
N MET A 1 23.03 -4.73 -16.29
CA MET A 1 23.02 -3.98 -15.02
C MET A 1 21.65 -3.38 -14.83
N PHE A 2 21.08 -3.44 -13.62
CA PHE A 2 19.78 -2.84 -13.34
C PHE A 2 19.92 -1.30 -13.22
N VAL A 3 18.97 -0.56 -13.79
CA VAL A 3 18.93 0.91 -13.75
C VAL A 3 17.64 1.35 -13.05
N MET A 4 17.79 1.99 -11.90
CA MET A 4 16.66 2.58 -11.17
C MET A 4 16.05 3.73 -11.97
N LYS A 5 14.81 3.57 -12.42
CA LYS A 5 14.05 4.64 -13.10
C LYS A 5 13.23 5.50 -12.15
N TYR A 6 12.82 4.92 -11.02
CA TYR A 6 11.92 5.54 -10.06
C TYR A 6 12.55 5.49 -8.67
N PRO A 7 12.60 6.60 -7.92
CA PRO A 7 13.14 6.59 -6.57
C PRO A 7 12.23 5.80 -5.63
N ILE A 8 12.84 5.14 -4.64
CA ILE A 8 12.16 4.60 -3.48
C ILE A 8 12.37 5.59 -2.33
N GLN A 9 11.28 6.14 -1.81
CA GLN A 9 11.29 7.19 -0.79
C GLN A 9 10.46 6.74 0.42
N THR A 10 10.69 7.37 1.57
CA THR A 10 9.98 7.03 2.80
C THR A 10 9.17 8.20 3.32
N LYS A 11 7.96 7.91 3.78
CA LYS A 11 7.14 8.83 4.57
C LYS A 11 6.26 8.01 5.50
N TYR A 12 6.86 7.58 6.61
CA TYR A 12 6.17 6.68 7.52
C TYR A 12 5.01 7.33 8.24
N VAL A 13 3.91 6.58 8.36
CA VAL A 13 2.79 6.90 9.25
C VAL A 13 3.25 6.74 10.69
N THR A 14 2.69 7.52 11.62
CA THR A 14 2.97 7.38 13.06
C THR A 14 2.77 5.91 13.53
N PRO A 15 3.78 5.28 14.17
CA PRO A 15 3.65 3.91 14.66
C PRO A 15 2.75 3.83 15.89
N ARG A 16 2.35 2.60 16.26
CA ARG A 16 1.44 2.30 17.38
C ARG A 16 0.05 2.93 17.22
N THR A 17 -0.41 3.02 15.98
CA THR A 17 -1.75 3.49 15.60
C THR A 17 -2.54 2.33 14.97
N LYS A 18 -3.84 2.52 14.72
CA LYS A 18 -4.65 1.49 14.03
C LYS A 18 -4.18 1.23 12.61
N ARG A 19 -3.75 2.28 11.88
CA ARG A 19 -3.16 2.15 10.53
C ARG A 19 -1.78 1.48 10.54
N ARG A 20 -0.94 1.75 11.55
CA ARG A 20 0.43 1.20 11.66
C ARG A 20 0.70 0.69 13.07
N THR A 21 0.53 -0.61 13.26
CA THR A 21 0.64 -1.25 14.58
C THR A 21 2.07 -1.35 15.08
N GLY A 22 3.06 -1.37 14.19
CA GLY A 22 4.46 -1.64 14.55
C GLY A 22 4.77 -3.12 14.79
N ILE A 23 3.84 -4.03 14.49
CA ILE A 23 4.05 -5.47 14.66
C ILE A 23 5.03 -5.95 13.58
N PRO A 24 6.17 -6.57 13.97
CA PRO A 24 7.13 -7.05 12.99
C PRO A 24 6.62 -8.28 12.25
N MET A 25 6.90 -8.37 10.95
CA MET A 25 6.60 -9.57 10.16
C MET A 25 7.63 -10.67 10.45
N LYS A 26 7.16 -11.91 10.64
CA LYS A 26 8.04 -13.07 10.88
C LYS A 26 8.70 -13.59 9.59
N ARG A 27 8.03 -13.42 8.45
CA ARG A 27 8.52 -13.77 7.12
C ARG A 27 7.78 -12.97 6.05
N ILE A 28 8.37 -12.87 4.87
CA ILE A 28 7.75 -12.28 3.67
C ILE A 28 7.62 -13.42 2.66
N GLY A 29 6.39 -13.72 2.26
CA GLY A 29 6.08 -14.78 1.29
C GLY A 29 5.75 -14.24 -0.10
N PHE A 30 5.05 -13.11 -0.20
CA PHE A 30 4.57 -12.57 -1.47
C PHE A 30 4.21 -11.09 -1.40
N ILE A 31 3.74 -10.53 -2.51
CA ILE A 31 3.26 -9.15 -2.65
C ILE A 31 1.81 -9.19 -3.12
N VAL A 32 0.97 -8.32 -2.56
CA VAL A 32 -0.40 -8.09 -3.03
C VAL A 32 -0.46 -6.72 -3.69
N ALA A 33 -0.74 -6.70 -4.99
CA ALA A 33 -0.92 -5.48 -5.75
C ALA A 33 -2.39 -5.04 -5.72
N HIS A 34 -2.60 -3.77 -5.39
CA HIS A 34 -3.89 -3.11 -5.31
C HIS A 34 -3.90 -1.85 -6.17
N GLU A 35 -5.10 -1.35 -6.45
CA GLU A 35 -5.33 0.00 -6.98
C GLU A 35 -6.06 0.82 -5.92
N THR A 36 -5.73 2.10 -5.79
CA THR A 36 -6.34 2.97 -4.75
C THR A 36 -7.84 3.19 -4.93
N VAL A 37 -8.40 2.83 -6.09
CA VAL A 37 -9.78 3.15 -6.54
C VAL A 37 -10.13 4.65 -6.35
N ASN A 38 -9.11 5.52 -6.36
CA ASN A 38 -9.24 6.95 -6.12
C ASN A 38 -8.56 7.76 -7.26
N PRO A 39 -9.30 8.02 -8.36
CA PRO A 39 -8.73 8.66 -9.55
C PRO A 39 -8.07 10.01 -9.24
N GLY A 40 -6.86 10.21 -9.75
CA GLY A 40 -6.13 11.48 -9.59
C GLY A 40 -5.51 11.69 -8.21
N SER A 41 -5.66 10.73 -7.29
CA SER A 41 -4.93 10.77 -6.02
C SER A 41 -3.43 10.58 -6.23
N THR A 42 -2.62 11.21 -5.37
CA THR A 42 -1.16 11.07 -5.37
C THR A 42 -0.70 10.18 -4.23
N THR A 43 0.53 9.68 -4.33
CA THR A 43 1.20 8.96 -3.24
C THR A 43 1.13 9.72 -1.91
N LEU A 44 1.57 10.98 -1.90
CA LEU A 44 1.59 11.80 -0.70
C LEU A 44 0.20 12.13 -0.15
N ALA A 45 -0.82 12.26 -1.00
CA ALA A 45 -2.20 12.47 -0.56
C ALA A 45 -2.76 11.24 0.16
N ASN A 46 -2.52 10.04 -0.38
CA ASN A 46 -2.95 8.80 0.28
C ASN A 46 -2.21 8.55 1.59
N ILE A 47 -0.90 8.85 1.66
CA ILE A 47 -0.14 8.77 2.93
C ILE A 47 -0.67 9.79 3.94
N ARG A 48 -0.99 11.02 3.52
CA ARG A 48 -1.62 12.02 4.38
C ARG A 48 -2.98 11.54 4.89
N TYR A 49 -3.78 10.88 4.06
CA TYR A 49 -5.04 10.28 4.49
C TYR A 49 -4.83 9.20 5.57
N TYR A 50 -3.86 8.29 5.39
CA TYR A 50 -3.50 7.33 6.45
C TYR A 50 -3.06 8.02 7.73
N GLN A 51 -2.22 9.05 7.65
CA GLN A 51 -1.79 9.81 8.82
C GLN A 51 -2.96 10.49 9.55
N ASN A 52 -3.85 11.14 8.81
CA ASN A 52 -4.99 11.89 9.38
C ASN A 52 -6.07 10.98 9.98
N THR A 53 -6.06 9.69 9.64
CA THR A 53 -7.02 8.69 10.12
C THR A 53 -6.34 7.56 10.88
N CYS A 54 -5.12 7.81 11.39
CA CYS A 54 -4.25 6.80 11.96
C CYS A 54 -4.89 6.01 13.12
N ASP A 55 -5.76 6.66 13.90
CA ASP A 55 -6.45 6.05 15.05
C ASP A 55 -7.95 5.78 14.85
N SER A 56 -8.55 6.26 13.76
CA SER A 56 -9.97 6.04 13.45
C SER A 56 -10.20 4.86 12.50
N MET A 57 -9.20 4.45 11.73
CA MET A 57 -9.30 3.38 10.74
C MET A 57 -8.08 2.46 10.76
N SER A 58 -8.25 1.18 10.40
CA SER A 58 -7.15 0.21 10.43
C SER A 58 -6.53 -0.08 9.07
N ALA A 59 -7.32 -0.06 7.98
CA ALA A 59 -6.85 -0.47 6.66
C ALA A 59 -5.54 0.25 6.26
N SER A 60 -4.53 -0.47 5.81
CA SER A 60 -3.23 0.12 5.51
C SER A 60 -2.43 -0.74 4.55
N ALA A 61 -1.49 -0.11 3.84
CA ALA A 61 -0.60 -0.76 2.88
C ALA A 61 0.84 -0.25 3.11
N HIS A 62 1.82 -0.98 2.57
CA HIS A 62 3.23 -0.67 2.76
C HIS A 62 3.67 0.49 1.89
N THR A 63 3.24 0.49 0.63
CA THR A 63 3.64 1.50 -0.34
C THR A 63 2.47 2.07 -1.11
N PHE A 64 2.58 3.36 -1.46
CA PHE A 64 1.86 3.93 -2.58
C PHE A 64 2.82 4.18 -3.74
N ILE A 65 2.35 4.00 -4.97
CA ILE A 65 3.14 4.14 -6.19
C ILE A 65 2.40 5.06 -7.15
N ASP A 66 3.09 6.06 -7.70
CA ASP A 66 2.60 6.91 -8.78
C ASP A 66 3.73 7.23 -9.79
N GLY A 67 3.49 8.14 -10.72
CA GLY A 67 4.47 8.53 -11.73
C GLY A 67 5.74 9.21 -11.19
N THR A 68 5.79 9.56 -9.90
CA THR A 68 6.94 10.20 -9.25
C THR A 68 7.86 9.20 -8.54
N GLY A 69 7.36 8.03 -8.19
CA GLY A 69 8.14 6.99 -7.53
C GLY A 69 7.34 6.04 -6.65
N VAL A 70 8.06 5.30 -5.82
CA VAL A 70 7.52 4.40 -4.80
C VAL A 70 7.70 5.05 -3.45
N TRP A 71 6.61 5.26 -2.71
CA TRP A 71 6.64 5.83 -1.37
C TRP A 71 6.25 4.79 -0.33
N GLU A 72 7.20 4.42 0.52
CA GLU A 72 7.01 3.50 1.65
C GLU A 72 6.48 4.25 2.87
N CYS A 73 5.27 3.89 3.33
CA CYS A 73 4.59 4.51 4.47
C CYS A 73 4.41 3.59 5.68
N ILE A 74 4.57 2.28 5.49
CA ILE A 74 4.80 1.29 6.55
C ILE A 74 6.07 0.53 6.14
N PRO A 75 7.05 0.32 7.04
CA PRO A 75 8.31 -0.32 6.70
C PRO A 75 8.15 -1.69 6.02
N ALA A 76 8.77 -1.85 4.85
CA ALA A 76 8.80 -3.08 4.06
C ALA A 76 10.22 -3.39 3.57
N THR A 77 10.90 -2.42 2.97
CA THR A 77 12.27 -2.60 2.43
C THR A 77 13.27 -1.62 3.01
N THR A 78 12.79 -0.49 3.54
CA THR A 78 13.64 0.62 4.02
C THR A 78 13.77 0.67 5.54
N GLY A 79 13.13 -0.26 6.25
CA GLY A 79 13.22 -0.44 7.71
C GLY A 79 12.91 -1.89 8.11
N LYS A 80 12.83 -2.15 9.42
CA LYS A 80 12.40 -3.47 9.93
C LYS A 80 10.96 -3.70 9.50
N GLN A 81 10.70 -4.82 8.83
CA GLN A 81 9.42 -5.12 8.21
C GLN A 81 8.29 -5.14 9.24
N GLU A 82 7.24 -4.39 8.96
CA GLU A 82 6.04 -4.29 9.77
C GLU A 82 4.82 -4.77 9.01
N LYS A 83 3.88 -5.39 9.73
CA LYS A 83 2.58 -5.80 9.21
C LYS A 83 1.72 -4.60 8.83
N ALA A 84 0.95 -4.73 7.75
CA ALA A 84 -0.10 -3.80 7.33
C ALA A 84 -1.45 -4.52 7.14
N TRP A 85 -2.55 -3.76 7.09
CA TRP A 85 -3.92 -4.26 7.04
C TRP A 85 -4.54 -4.02 5.64
N HIS A 86 -4.14 -4.78 4.63
CA HIS A 86 -4.51 -4.52 3.21
C HIS A 86 -5.36 -5.60 2.56
N VAL A 87 -5.66 -6.71 3.24
CA VAL A 87 -6.55 -7.75 2.73
C VAL A 87 -7.64 -8.01 3.77
N LEU A 88 -8.89 -8.13 3.32
CA LEU A 88 -9.97 -8.60 4.18
C LEU A 88 -9.60 -9.98 4.71
N TYR A 89 -9.77 -10.20 6.01
CA TYR A 89 -9.57 -11.50 6.60
C TYR A 89 -10.48 -12.54 5.94
N GLU A 90 -10.02 -13.79 5.89
CA GLU A 90 -10.76 -14.95 5.36
C GLU A 90 -10.91 -15.01 3.84
N ILE A 91 -10.01 -14.39 3.05
CA ILE A 91 -9.83 -14.80 1.64
C ILE A 91 -9.04 -16.12 1.63
N PRO A 92 -9.69 -17.30 1.50
CA PRO A 92 -9.07 -18.58 1.88
C PRO A 92 -7.93 -18.98 0.93
N ARG A 93 -7.95 -18.44 -0.29
CA ARG A 93 -7.05 -18.81 -1.39
C ARG A 93 -5.59 -18.45 -1.10
N ASN A 94 -5.33 -17.33 -0.40
CA ASN A 94 -3.96 -16.93 -0.06
C ASN A 94 -3.34 -17.84 1.01
N ASN A 95 -4.13 -18.18 2.04
CA ASN A 95 -3.70 -19.09 3.09
C ASN A 95 -3.37 -20.48 2.52
N GLN A 96 -4.15 -20.93 1.53
CA GLN A 96 -3.92 -22.20 0.84
C GLN A 96 -2.65 -22.20 -0.01
N TRP A 97 -2.34 -21.10 -0.71
CA TRP A 97 -1.19 -21.05 -1.63
C TRP A 97 0.13 -20.76 -0.92
N PHE A 98 0.12 -19.93 0.12
CA PHE A 98 1.34 -19.43 0.75
C PHE A 98 1.52 -19.85 2.21
N ASN A 99 0.58 -20.62 2.78
CA ASN A 99 0.61 -21.08 4.17
C ASN A 99 0.73 -19.91 5.18
N GLY A 100 -0.09 -18.89 5.00
CA GLY A 100 -0.18 -17.75 5.93
C GLY A 100 -1.12 -16.65 5.44
N ASP A 101 -1.62 -15.86 6.40
CA ASP A 101 -2.49 -14.71 6.12
C ASP A 101 -1.72 -13.60 5.41
N ALA A 102 -2.32 -13.02 4.38
CA ALA A 102 -1.68 -12.00 3.57
C ALA A 102 -1.24 -10.77 4.39
N ASN A 103 -2.00 -10.38 5.42
CA ASN A 103 -1.58 -9.26 6.27
C ASN A 103 -0.33 -9.62 7.10
N ASP A 104 -0.09 -10.90 7.40
CA ASP A 104 1.04 -11.36 8.21
C ASP A 104 2.29 -11.69 7.39
N ILE A 105 2.12 -12.05 6.11
CA ILE A 105 3.22 -12.57 5.28
C ILE A 105 3.34 -11.90 3.91
N ALA A 106 2.57 -10.86 3.60
CA ALA A 106 2.68 -10.16 2.33
C ALA A 106 2.83 -8.66 2.47
N PHE A 107 3.49 -8.06 1.48
CA PHE A 107 3.47 -6.61 1.31
C PHE A 107 2.29 -6.20 0.43
N GLY A 108 1.36 -5.41 0.97
CA GLY A 108 0.40 -4.63 0.17
C GLY A 108 1.05 -3.43 -0.51
N VAL A 109 0.90 -3.33 -1.83
CA VAL A 109 1.35 -2.20 -2.66
C VAL A 109 0.16 -1.59 -3.40
N GLU A 110 0.03 -0.27 -3.35
CA GLU A 110 -1.11 0.47 -3.90
C GLU A 110 -0.68 1.32 -5.11
N LEU A 111 -1.25 1.05 -6.28
CA LEU A 111 -1.07 1.89 -7.47
C LEU A 111 -2.07 3.05 -7.46
N CYS A 112 -1.55 4.28 -7.40
CA CYS A 112 -2.34 5.48 -7.63
C CYS A 112 -2.53 5.66 -9.13
N TYR A 113 -3.73 5.40 -9.64
CA TYR A 113 -4.03 5.64 -11.05
C TYR A 113 -4.52 7.07 -11.28
N GLY A 114 -4.06 7.64 -12.39
CA GLY A 114 -4.52 8.94 -12.84
C GLY A 114 -6.00 8.92 -13.24
N GLU A 115 -6.55 10.10 -13.46
CA GLU A 115 -7.87 10.26 -14.04
C GLU A 115 -7.94 9.54 -15.39
N TYR A 116 -8.99 8.74 -15.62
CA TYR A 116 -9.25 8.23 -16.96
C TYR A 116 -9.63 9.43 -17.84
N ARG A 117 -8.78 9.76 -18.83
CA ARG A 117 -9.03 10.84 -19.77
C ARG A 117 -9.35 10.29 -21.14
N LYS A 118 -10.47 10.72 -21.72
CA LYS A 118 -10.83 10.48 -23.13
C LYS A 118 -10.93 11.81 -23.85
N ASN A 119 -10.09 12.03 -24.86
CA ASN A 119 -9.99 13.29 -25.60
C ASN A 119 -9.72 14.52 -24.70
N GLY A 120 -8.82 14.38 -23.72
CA GLY A 120 -8.49 15.45 -22.78
C GLY A 120 -9.53 15.69 -21.67
N VAL A 121 -10.67 14.99 -21.69
CA VAL A 121 -11.75 15.13 -20.71
C VAL A 121 -11.66 14.03 -19.67
N ILE A 122 -11.67 14.40 -18.39
CA ILE A 122 -11.73 13.49 -17.25
C ILE A 122 -13.06 12.75 -17.26
N ARG A 123 -13.00 11.43 -17.16
CA ARG A 123 -14.15 10.53 -17.10
C ARG A 123 -13.99 9.60 -15.90
N HIS A 124 -15.07 9.38 -15.18
CA HIS A 124 -15.11 8.35 -14.15
C HIS A 124 -15.25 6.98 -14.84
N LYS A 125 -14.37 6.03 -14.50
CA LYS A 125 -14.58 4.62 -14.86
C LYS A 125 -15.85 4.16 -14.14
N ARG A 126 -16.89 3.79 -14.89
CA ARG A 126 -18.01 2.99 -14.36
C ARG A 126 -17.56 1.52 -14.40
N PHE A 127 -17.55 0.85 -13.26
CA PHE A 127 -17.40 -0.59 -13.16
C PHE A 127 -18.77 -1.25 -13.32
#